data_AF-A0A9X3F114-F1
#
_entry.id   AF-A0A9X3F114-F1
#
_cell.length_a   1.000
_cell.length_b   1.000
_cell.length_c   1.000
_cell.angle_alpha   90.00
_cell.angle_beta   90.00
_cell.angle_gamma   90.00
#
_symmetry.space_group_name_H-M   'P 1'
#
loop_
_entity.id
_entity.type
_entity.pdbx_description
1 polymer ?
#
loop_
_entity_poly.entity_id
_entity_poly.type
_entity_poly.pdbx_seq_one_letter_code
_entity_poly.pdbx_strand_id
1 'polypeptide(L)'
;MASALLACGAPDGGLDTTTTGDSDTGAADPAEPPVSYTRHVAPILARHCVACHKPGSIAPFVLDDYAAAAPFSAAIVAATAAREMPPFSADNSGACGASATPSG
;
A
#
# COMPACT_ATOMS: atom_id res chain seq x y z
N MET A 1 -45.07 25.68 40.23
CA MET A 1 -45.13 24.52 39.32
C MET A 1 -43.83 24.50 38.55
N ALA A 2 -43.07 23.42 38.74
CA ALA A 2 -41.70 23.26 38.26
C ALA A 2 -41.66 23.17 36.74
N SER A 3 -40.68 23.85 36.13
CA SER A 3 -40.24 23.56 34.77
C SER A 3 -38.76 23.90 34.72
N ALA A 4 -37.96 22.88 35.04
CA ALA A 4 -36.54 22.85 34.77
C ALA A 4 -36.37 22.59 33.27
N LEU A 5 -35.79 23.56 32.56
CA LEU A 5 -35.31 23.38 31.19
C LEU A 5 -33.80 23.52 31.19
N LEU A 6 -33.19 22.35 31.05
CA LEU A 6 -31.88 22.03 30.50
C LEU A 6 -31.26 23.13 29.61
N ALA A 7 -30.04 23.57 29.95
CA ALA A 7 -29.11 24.16 28.99
C ALA A 7 -27.67 23.75 29.35
N CYS A 8 -27.21 22.71 28.65
CA CYS A 8 -25.90 22.59 28.00
C CYS A 8 -24.87 23.69 28.35
N GLY A 9 -23.79 23.28 29.02
CA GLY A 9 -22.54 24.04 29.07
C GLY A 9 -21.80 23.89 27.75
N ALA A 10 -21.46 25.01 27.13
CA ALA A 10 -20.50 25.10 26.03
C ALA A 10 -19.15 25.55 26.61
N PRO A 11 -18.05 24.80 26.43
CA PRO A 11 -16.74 25.42 26.37
C PRO A 11 -16.56 26.04 24.97
N ASP A 12 -16.16 27.31 24.97
CA ASP A 12 -15.86 28.09 23.78
C ASP A 12 -14.87 27.36 22.87
N GLY A 13 -15.30 27.13 21.63
CA GLY A 13 -14.50 26.52 20.58
C GLY A 13 -13.34 27.42 20.17
N GLY A 14 -12.16 27.11 20.69
CA GLY A 14 -10.89 27.40 20.03
C GLY A 14 -10.49 26.18 19.19
N LEU A 15 -10.99 26.09 17.96
CA LEU A 15 -10.39 25.19 16.96
C LEU A 15 -9.10 25.83 16.46
N ASP A 16 -8.04 25.68 17.24
CA ASP A 16 -6.69 25.80 16.69
C ASP A 16 -6.52 24.62 15.74
N THR A 17 -6.53 24.90 14.43
CA THR A 17 -6.12 23.96 13.39
C THR A 17 -4.60 23.76 13.50
N THR A 18 -4.15 23.16 14.59
CA THR A 18 -2.95 22.36 14.57
C THR A 18 -3.36 21.01 13.98
N THR A 19 -3.59 21.00 12.67
CA THR A 19 -3.28 19.82 11.88
C THR A 19 -1.76 19.70 11.92
N THR A 20 -1.24 19.19 13.04
CA THR A 20 -0.07 18.34 12.94
C THR A 20 -0.54 17.21 12.05
N GLY A 21 -0.18 17.31 10.77
CA GLY A 21 -0.27 16.18 9.86
C GLY A 21 0.38 15.02 10.60
N ASP A 22 -0.48 14.06 10.93
CA ASP A 22 -0.11 12.70 11.25
C ASP A 22 0.72 12.21 10.06
N SER A 23 2.01 12.54 10.13
CA SER A 23 3.02 11.79 9.45
C SER A 23 2.88 10.42 10.06
N ASP A 24 2.17 9.54 9.36
CA ASP A 24 2.33 8.09 9.40
C ASP A 24 3.79 7.77 9.02
N THR A 25 4.71 8.25 9.85
CA THR A 25 5.98 7.57 10.06
C THR A 25 5.58 6.50 11.05
N GLY A 26 5.17 5.34 10.52
CA GLY A 26 5.08 4.12 11.29
C GLY A 26 6.41 3.95 12.01
N ALA A 27 6.46 4.44 13.25
CA ALA A 27 7.60 4.26 14.12
C ALA A 27 7.61 2.77 14.38
N ALA A 28 8.47 2.06 13.66
CA ALA A 28 8.69 0.64 13.87
C ALA A 28 8.89 0.44 15.37
N ASP A 29 8.02 -0.36 15.98
CA ASP A 29 8.14 -0.70 17.39
C ASP A 29 9.59 -1.17 17.61
N PRO A 30 10.33 -0.64 18.61
CA PRO A 30 11.72 -1.02 18.83
C PRO A 30 11.89 -2.51 19.18
N ALA A 31 10.79 -3.24 19.33
CA ALA A 31 10.72 -4.68 19.49
C ALA A 31 10.63 -5.47 18.17
N GLU A 32 10.27 -4.83 17.04
CA GLU A 32 10.22 -5.50 15.76
C GLU A 32 11.60 -5.56 15.08
N PRO A 33 11.99 -6.73 14.55
CA PRO A 33 13.25 -6.86 13.84
C PRO A 33 13.24 -5.94 12.60
N PRO A 34 14.39 -5.35 12.24
CA PRO A 34 14.47 -4.43 11.12
C PRO A 34 14.05 -5.12 9.80
N VAL A 35 13.15 -4.47 9.07
CA VAL A 35 12.71 -4.95 7.75
C VAL A 35 13.85 -4.77 6.75
N SER A 36 14.39 -5.88 6.26
CA SER A 36 15.36 -5.90 5.17
C SER A 36 14.77 -6.40 3.84
N TYR A 37 15.28 -5.86 2.73
CA TYR A 37 14.86 -6.24 1.38
C TYR A 37 15.01 -7.75 1.15
N THR A 38 16.19 -8.30 1.39
CA THR A 38 16.52 -9.70 1.08
C THR A 38 15.65 -10.69 1.85
N ARG A 39 15.28 -10.36 3.10
CA ARG A 39 14.51 -11.28 3.95
C ARG A 39 13.00 -11.13 3.79
N HIS A 40 12.51 -9.91 3.58
CA HIS A 40 11.07 -9.64 3.61
C HIS A 40 10.50 -9.31 2.24
N VAL A 41 11.20 -8.49 1.45
CA VAL A 41 10.67 -7.94 0.19
C VAL A 41 10.98 -8.85 -1.00
N ALA A 42 12.23 -9.26 -1.16
CA ALA A 42 12.71 -10.12 -2.25
C ALA A 42 11.86 -11.39 -2.43
N PRO A 43 11.52 -12.18 -1.38
CA PRO A 43 10.69 -13.37 -1.57
C PRO A 43 9.23 -13.04 -1.94
N ILE A 44 8.71 -11.85 -1.64
CA ILE A 44 7.37 -11.43 -2.07
C ILE A 44 7.40 -11.08 -3.56
N LEU A 45 8.35 -10.24 -3.97
CA LEU A 45 8.54 -9.86 -5.37
C LEU A 45 8.80 -11.09 -6.25
N ALA A 46 9.67 -12.01 -5.80
CA ALA A 46 9.97 -13.24 -6.51
C ALA A 46 8.73 -14.11 -6.77
N ARG A 47 7.80 -14.17 -5.80
CA ARG A 47 6.59 -15.00 -5.89
C ARG A 47 5.51 -14.37 -6.77
N HIS A 48 5.32 -13.06 -6.70
CA HIS A 48 4.14 -12.41 -7.28
C HIS A 48 4.44 -11.46 -8.43
N CYS A 49 5.65 -10.90 -8.51
CA CYS A 49 5.99 -9.83 -9.44
C CYS A 49 6.97 -10.29 -10.52
N VAL A 50 8.01 -11.03 -10.15
CA VAL A 50 9.13 -11.40 -11.04
C VAL A 50 8.71 -12.31 -12.18
N ALA A 51 7.61 -13.06 -12.05
CA ALA A 51 7.09 -13.87 -13.16
C ALA A 51 6.84 -13.03 -14.44
N CYS A 52 6.38 -11.80 -14.25
CA CYS A 52 6.03 -10.85 -15.32
C CYS A 52 6.95 -9.62 -15.38
N HIS A 53 7.71 -9.32 -14.31
CA HIS A 53 8.69 -8.24 -14.21
C HIS A 53 10.13 -8.78 -14.16
N LYS A 54 10.49 -9.62 -15.12
CA LYS A 54 11.86 -10.13 -15.31
C LYS A 54 12.41 -9.74 -16.69
N PRO A 55 13.73 -9.82 -16.92
CA PRO A 55 14.31 -9.52 -18.21
C PRO A 55 13.68 -10.37 -19.33
N GLY A 56 13.25 -9.71 -20.41
CA GLY A 56 12.65 -10.38 -21.58
C GLY A 56 11.23 -10.91 -21.37
N SER A 57 10.54 -10.51 -20.29
CA SER A 57 9.13 -10.81 -20.08
C SER A 57 8.20 -9.69 -20.57
N ILE A 58 6.91 -9.79 -20.27
CA ILE A 58 5.88 -8.88 -20.79
C ILE A 58 5.93 -7.47 -20.17
N ALA A 59 6.42 -7.31 -18.94
CA ALA A 59 6.48 -6.00 -18.32
C ALA A 59 7.63 -5.15 -18.87
N PRO A 60 7.44 -3.82 -18.99
CA PRO A 60 8.44 -2.91 -19.52
C PRO A 60 9.62 -2.64 -18.57
N PHE A 61 9.57 -3.15 -17.34
CA PHE A 61 10.62 -2.99 -16.34
C PHE A 61 10.78 -4.25 -15.48
N VAL A 62 11.93 -4.33 -14.81
CA VAL A 62 12.39 -5.51 -14.06
C VAL A 62 12.32 -5.25 -12.55
N LEU A 63 11.98 -6.27 -11.76
CA LEU A 63 11.88 -6.24 -10.30
C LEU A 63 12.59 -7.43 -9.62
N ASP A 64 13.51 -8.10 -10.33
CA ASP A 64 14.21 -9.28 -9.80
C ASP A 64 15.40 -8.95 -8.90
N ASP A 65 15.80 -7.68 -8.82
CA ASP A 65 16.85 -7.19 -7.94
C ASP A 65 16.48 -5.88 -7.23
N TYR A 66 17.21 -5.56 -6.15
CA TYR A 66 16.95 -4.36 -5.34
C TYR A 66 17.15 -3.05 -6.09
N ALA A 67 18.20 -2.93 -6.89
CA ALA A 67 18.53 -1.71 -7.62
C ALA A 67 17.47 -1.42 -8.69
N ALA A 68 16.89 -2.45 -9.31
CA ALA A 68 15.75 -2.29 -10.20
C ALA A 68 14.45 -2.01 -9.44
N ALA A 69 14.18 -2.67 -8.30
CA ALA A 69 12.92 -2.52 -7.56
C ALA A 69 12.80 -1.21 -6.75
N ALA A 70 13.90 -0.73 -6.15
CA ALA A 70 13.91 0.45 -5.30
C ALA A 70 13.29 1.72 -5.94
N PRO A 71 13.62 2.11 -7.19
CA PRO A 71 13.03 3.30 -7.81
C PRO A 71 11.52 3.15 -8.07
N PHE A 72 11.00 1.93 -8.18
CA PHE A 72 9.57 1.67 -8.40
C PHE A 72 8.79 1.41 -7.11
N SER A 73 9.42 1.47 -5.93
CA SER A 73 8.77 1.17 -4.64
C SER A 73 7.44 1.90 -4.43
N ALA A 74 7.40 3.22 -4.65
CA ALA A 74 6.17 4.01 -4.54
C ALA A 74 5.11 3.59 -5.57
N ALA A 75 5.53 3.26 -6.80
CA ALA A 75 4.62 2.79 -7.85
C ALA A 75 4.06 1.39 -7.53
N ILE A 76 4.88 0.50 -6.96
CA ILE A 76 4.44 -0.83 -6.50
C ILE A 76 3.38 -0.69 -5.41
N VAL A 77 3.58 0.21 -4.45
CA VAL A 77 2.58 0.48 -3.39
C VAL A 77 1.28 1.00 -4.00
N ALA A 78 1.35 2.00 -4.87
CA ALA A 78 0.16 2.56 -5.52
C ALA A 78 -0.59 1.52 -6.37
N ALA A 79 0.13 0.75 -7.18
CA ALA A 79 -0.42 -0.30 -8.05
C ALA A 79 -1.07 -1.43 -7.25
N THR A 80 -0.43 -1.89 -6.18
CA THR A 80 -0.99 -2.95 -5.31
C THR A 80 -2.18 -2.46 -4.49
N ALA A 81 -2.16 -1.20 -4.03
CA ALA A 81 -3.30 -0.59 -3.34
C ALA A 81 -4.51 -0.40 -4.29
N ALA A 82 -4.27 0.03 -5.53
CA ALA A 82 -5.30 0.15 -6.57
C ALA A 82 -5.72 -1.21 -7.16
N ARG A 83 -4.93 -2.26 -6.94
CA ARG A 83 -5.07 -3.59 -7.56
C ARG A 83 -4.99 -3.55 -9.09
N GLU A 84 -4.10 -2.72 -9.61
CA GLU A 84 -3.88 -2.53 -11.05
C GLU A 84 -2.46 -2.94 -11.44
N MET A 85 -2.32 -3.76 -12.48
CA MET A 85 -1.02 -4.16 -13.04
C MET A 85 -1.11 -4.17 -14.57
N PRO A 86 -1.05 -2.98 -15.21
CA PRO A 86 -1.30 -2.84 -16.65
C PRO A 86 -0.44 -3.84 -17.45
N PRO A 87 -1.02 -4.63 -18.37
CA PRO A 87 -2.35 -4.53 -19.01
C PRO A 87 -3.51 -5.29 -18.35
N PHE A 88 -3.34 -5.89 -17.17
CA PHE A 88 -4.37 -6.67 -16.45
C PHE A 88 -4.59 -6.15 -15.01
N SER A 89 -5.61 -6.64 -14.31
CA SER A 89 -5.79 -6.31 -12.89
C SER A 89 -4.87 -7.18 -12.04
N ALA A 90 -4.37 -6.64 -10.92
CA ALA A 90 -3.68 -7.46 -9.93
C ALA A 90 -4.74 -8.31 -9.21
N ASP A 91 -4.71 -9.62 -9.41
CA ASP A 91 -5.56 -10.54 -8.66
C ASP A 91 -4.88 -10.98 -7.36
N ASN A 92 -5.66 -11.34 -6.35
CA ASN A 92 -5.14 -11.86 -5.08
C ASN A 92 -4.88 -13.38 -5.14
N SER A 93 -4.99 -13.98 -6.32
CA SER A 93 -4.79 -15.41 -6.56
C SER A 93 -3.31 -15.80 -6.45
N GLY A 94 -2.42 -14.81 -6.54
CA GLY A 94 -0.98 -15.02 -6.64
C GLY A 94 -0.55 -15.57 -8.01
N ALA A 95 -1.46 -15.62 -8.98
CA ALA A 95 -1.20 -16.09 -10.34
C ALA A 95 -0.97 -14.88 -11.26
N CYS A 96 0.23 -14.72 -11.80
CA CYS A 96 0.44 -13.69 -12.82
C CYS A 96 -0.31 -14.09 -14.10
N GLY A 97 -1.35 -13.32 -14.46
CA GLY A 97 -2.02 -13.45 -15.76
C GLY A 97 -3.22 -14.39 -15.80
N ALA A 98 -4.14 -14.31 -14.83
CA ALA A 98 -5.53 -14.65 -15.11
C ALA A 98 -6.09 -13.60 -16.10
N SER A 99 -5.76 -13.77 -17.37
CA SER A 99 -6.46 -13.08 -18.45
C SER A 99 -7.94 -13.27 -18.20
N ALA A 100 -8.66 -12.16 -18.15
CA ALA A 100 -10.07 -12.13 -18.45
C ALA A 100 -10.25 -12.76 -19.84
N THR A 101 -10.38 -14.08 -19.91
CA THR A 101 -11.12 -14.71 -20.98
C THR A 101 -12.58 -14.42 -20.68
N PRO A 102 -13.30 -13.63 -21.49
CA PRO A 102 -14.73 -13.87 -21.59
C PRO A 102 -14.86 -15.26 -22.24
N SER A 103 -15.05 -16.29 -21.43
CA SER A 103 -15.70 -17.51 -21.91
C SER A 103 -17.18 -17.15 -22.07
N GLY A 104 -17.53 -16.68 -23.26
CA GLY A 104 -18.87 -16.39 -23.73
C GLY A 104 -18.85 -16.19 -25.24
#